data_AF-A0A2G9T5X8-F1
#
_entry.id   AF-A0A2G9T5X8-F1
#
_cell.length_a   1.000
_cell.length_b   1.000
_cell.length_c   1.000
_cell.angle_alpha   90.00
_cell.angle_beta   90.00
_cell.angle_gamma   90.00
#
_symmetry.space_group_name_H-M   'P 1'
#
loop_
_entity.id
_entity.type
_entity.pdbx_description
1 polymer ?
#
loop_
_entity_poly.entity_id
_entity_poly.type
_entity_poly.pdbx_seq_one_letter_code
_entity_poly.pdbx_strand_id
1 'polypeptide(L)' 'VQEKLGGMFRDGLLKAAQTTGAWIITGGLDCGVVKHVARALDDAGISARMRSKIVTIGIAPWGVIKRRERL' A
#
# COMPACT_ATOMS: atom_id res chain seq x y z
N VAL A 1 -0.89 3.99 -15.51
CA VAL A 1 0.55 4.34 -15.42
C VAL A 1 1.29 3.52 -16.45
N GLN A 2 2.22 4.13 -17.20
CA GLN A 2 3.10 3.42 -18.14
C GLN A 2 3.79 2.25 -17.43
N GLU A 3 3.81 1.06 -18.04
CA GLU A 3 4.25 -0.17 -17.37
C GLU A 3 5.63 -0.06 -16.72
N LYS A 4 6.59 0.57 -17.43
CA LYS A 4 7.95 0.80 -16.92
C LYS A 4 7.96 1.65 -15.64
N LEU A 5 7.26 2.79 -15.63
CA LEU A 5 7.20 3.67 -14.46
C LEU A 5 6.49 3.00 -13.28
N GLY A 6 5.40 2.29 -13.58
CA GLY A 6 4.66 1.56 -12.56
C GLY A 6 5.51 0.47 -11.91
N GLY A 7 6.29 -0.28 -12.70
CA GLY A 7 7.22 -1.29 -12.17
C GLY A 7 8.29 -0.66 -11.28
N MET A 8 8.99 0.37 -11.79
CA MET A 8 10.03 1.07 -11.04
C MET A 8 9.52 1.65 -9.70
N PHE A 9 8.30 2.20 -9.68
CA PHE A 9 7.67 2.68 -8.46
C PHE A 9 7.44 1.56 -7.44
N ARG A 10 6.86 0.42 -7.87
CA ARG A 10 6.55 -0.69 -6.96
C ARG A 10 7.82 -1.31 -6.37
N ASP A 11 8.80 -1.59 -7.22
CA ASP A 11 10.07 -2.20 -6.80
C ASP A 11 10.85 -1.27 -5.87
N GLY A 12 10.94 0.02 -6.20
CA GLY A 12 11.64 1.01 -5.40
C GLY A 12 11.00 1.22 -4.03
N LEU A 13 9.67 1.33 -3.97
CA LEU A 13 8.92 1.49 -2.73
C LEU A 13 9.11 0.31 -1.79
N LEU A 14 8.91 -0.92 -2.31
CA LEU A 14 9.06 -2.14 -1.51
C LEU A 14 10.49 -2.32 -1.02
N LYS A 15 11.48 -2.08 -1.89
CA LYS A 15 12.89 -2.18 -1.53
C LYS A 15 13.22 -1.21 -0.40
N ALA A 16 12.82 0.05 -0.51
CA ALA A 16 13.08 1.06 0.51
C ALA A 16 12.47 0.68 1.87
N ALA A 17 11.20 0.25 1.89
CA ALA A 17 10.53 -0.17 3.12
C ALA A 17 11.17 -1.42 3.74
N GLN A 18 11.52 -2.41 2.92
CA GLN A 18 12.09 -3.67 3.38
C GLN A 18 13.53 -3.55 3.87
N THR A 19 14.36 -2.72 3.24
CA THR A 19 15.77 -2.57 3.63
C THR A 19 15.95 -1.74 4.90
N THR A 20 15.05 -0.78 5.12
CA THR A 20 15.14 0.15 6.25
C THR A 20 14.21 -0.19 7.41
N GLY A 21 13.21 -1.03 7.18
CA GLY A 21 12.12 -1.24 8.13
C GLY A 21 11.15 -0.05 8.20
N ALA A 22 11.18 0.86 7.22
CA ALA A 22 10.31 2.02 7.19
C ALA A 22 8.82 1.64 7.02
N TRP A 23 7.96 2.50 7.55
CA TRP A 23 6.52 2.35 7.41
C TRP A 23 6.02 3.05 6.15
N ILE A 24 5.04 2.43 5.49
CA ILE A 24 4.33 3.01 4.36
C ILE A 24 3.04 3.64 4.89
N ILE A 25 2.94 4.97 4.87
CA ILE A 25 1.73 5.69 5.28
C ILE A 25 0.99 6.20 4.03
N THR A 26 -0.30 5.89 3.92
CA THR A 26 -1.13 6.27 2.77
C THR A 26 -2.49 6.81 3.21
N GLY A 27 -3.26 7.36 2.27
CA GLY A 27 -4.62 7.82 2.52
C GLY A 27 -5.66 6.71 2.75
N GLY A 28 -5.29 5.43 2.68
CA GLY A 28 -6.16 4.30 3.03
C GLY A 28 -7.41 4.08 2.17
N LEU A 29 -7.64 4.90 1.15
CA LEU A 29 -8.76 4.79 0.21
C LEU A 29 -8.30 4.11 -1.08
N ASP A 30 -9.16 3.25 -1.65
CA ASP A 30 -8.91 2.58 -2.94
C ASP A 30 -9.06 3.55 -4.14
N CYS A 31 -8.21 4.58 -4.18
CA CYS A 31 -8.19 5.60 -5.23
C CYS A 31 -6.79 6.21 -5.40
N GLY A 32 -6.54 6.78 -6.59
CA GLY A 32 -5.31 7.50 -6.90
C GLY A 32 -4.05 6.66 -6.72
N VAL A 33 -3.03 7.26 -6.10
CA VAL A 33 -1.70 6.63 -5.87
C VAL A 33 -1.78 5.41 -4.97
N VAL A 34 -2.76 5.35 -4.05
CA VAL A 34 -2.92 4.23 -3.11
C VAL A 34 -3.14 2.91 -3.85
N LYS A 35 -3.77 2.92 -5.03
CA LYS A 35 -3.92 1.73 -5.89
C LYS A 35 -2.58 1.14 -6.33
N HIS A 36 -1.60 2.00 -6.59
CA HIS A 36 -0.26 1.56 -6.99
C HIS A 36 0.53 1.01 -5.81
N VAL A 37 0.33 1.58 -4.61
CA VAL A 37 0.90 1.06 -3.36
C VAL A 37 0.30 -0.31 -3.02
N ALA A 38 -1.02 -0.44 -3.07
CA ALA A 38 -1.72 -1.71 -2.85
C ALA A 38 -1.21 -2.79 -3.82
N ARG A 39 -1.12 -2.47 -5.11
CA ARG A 39 -0.56 -3.39 -6.12
C ARG A 39 0.88 -3.80 -5.82
N ALA A 40 1.72 -2.90 -5.28
CA ALA A 40 3.08 -3.26 -4.86
C ALA A 40 3.04 -4.31 -3.75
N LEU A 41 2.18 -4.12 -2.75
CA LEU A 41 2.03 -5.05 -1.64
C LEU A 41 1.48 -6.41 -2.08
N ASP A 42 0.52 -6.40 -3.01
CA ASP A 42 -0.06 -7.61 -3.61
C ASP A 42 0.98 -8.39 -4.42
N ASP A 43 1.72 -7.72 -5.31
CA ASP A 43 2.79 -8.31 -6.13
C ASP A 43 3.89 -8.93 -5.24
N ALA A 44 4.15 -8.34 -4.07
CA ALA A 44 5.11 -8.84 -3.09
C ALA A 44 4.61 -10.02 -2.25
N GLY A 45 3.37 -10.47 -2.44
CA GLY A 45 2.78 -11.57 -1.67
C GLY A 45 2.64 -11.26 -0.17
N ILE A 46 2.58 -9.98 0.19
CA ILE A 46 2.48 -9.54 1.59
C ILE A 46 1.06 -9.79 2.07
N SER A 47 0.79 -11.03 2.45
CA SER A 47 -0.45 -11.41 3.11
C SER A 47 -0.39 -11.08 4.61
N ALA A 48 -1.56 -11.01 5.27
CA ALA A 48 -1.66 -10.86 6.72
C ALA A 48 -0.89 -11.95 7.51
N ARG A 49 -0.56 -13.08 6.86
CA ARG A 49 0.21 -14.19 7.45
C ARG A 49 1.73 -14.01 7.34
N MET A 50 2.20 -13.11 6.45
CA MET A 50 3.62 -12.84 6.19
C MET A 50 4.05 -11.43 6.67
N ARG A 51 3.37 -10.91 7.71
CA ARG A 51 3.49 -9.55 8.29
C ARG A 51 4.88 -9.16 8.84
N SER A 52 5.93 -9.94 8.60
CA SER A 52 7.21 -9.74 9.31
C SER A 52 8.18 -8.74 8.68
N LYS A 53 7.91 -8.15 7.50
CA LYS A 53 8.90 -7.25 6.86
C LYS A 53 8.45 -5.84 6.48
N ILE A 54 7.17 -5.57 6.22
CA ILE A 54 6.70 -4.25 5.79
C ILE A 54 5.43 -3.87 6.55
N VAL A 55 5.45 -2.71 7.20
CA VAL A 55 4.31 -2.14 7.92
C VAL A 55 3.65 -1.09 7.02
N THR A 56 2.33 -1.20 6.84
CA THR A 56 1.54 -0.24 6.07
C THR A 56 0.38 0.29 6.89
N ILE A 57 0.17 1.61 6.87
CA ILE A 57 -0.91 2.30 7.58
C ILE A 57 -1.71 3.11 6.55
N GLY A 58 -3.03 2.92 6.54
CA GLY A 58 -3.97 3.70 5.74
C GLY A 58 -4.78 4.64 6.63
N ILE A 59 -4.68 5.95 6.42
CA ILE A 59 -5.39 6.98 7.18
C ILE A 59 -6.49 7.56 6.27
N ALA A 60 -7.72 7.10 6.45
CA ALA A 60 -8.87 7.51 5.64
C ALA A 60 -9.86 8.36 6.47
N PRO A 61 -10.40 9.47 5.93
CA PRO A 61 -11.45 10.21 6.58
C PRO A 61 -12.73 9.37 6.67
N TRP A 62 -13.34 9.28 7.86
CA TRP A 62 -14.55 8.48 8.07
C TRP A 62 -15.73 8.87 7.16
N GLY A 63 -15.85 10.17 6.86
CA GLY A 63 -16.92 10.72 6.03
C GLY A 63 -16.98 10.17 4.60
N VAL A 64 -15.89 9.60 4.09
CA VAL A 64 -15.78 9.13 2.69
C VAL A 64 -15.67 7.60 2.56
N ILE A 65 -15.63 6.88 3.68
CA ILE A 65 -15.60 5.41 3.68
C ILE A 65 -16.97 4.88 3.27
N LYS A 66 -17.01 4.10 2.19
CA LYS A 66 -18.21 3.39 1.76
C LYS A 66 -18.53 2.27 2.75
N ARG A 67 -19.82 2.06 3.02
CA ARG A 67 -20.30 1.04 3.96
C ARG A 67 -19.77 1.16 5.38
N ARG A 68 -19.53 2.40 5.83
CA ARG A 68 -19.01 2.69 7.19
C ARG A 68 -19.95 2.25 8.30
N GLU A 69 -21.25 2.09 7.99
CA GLU A 69 -22.29 1.58 8.90
C GLU A 69 -22.16 0.09 9.22
N ARG A 70 -21.28 -0.64 8.54
CA ARG A 70 -21.03 -2.08 8.74
C ARG A 70 -19.76 -2.40 9.53
N LEU A 71 -19.09 -1.36 10.02
CA LEU A 71 -17.89 -1.42 10.87
C LEU A 71 -18.30 -1.25 12.32
#